data_AF-A0A971JEX3-F1
#
_entry.id   AF-A0A971JEX3-F1
#
_cell.length_a   1.000
_cell.length_b   1.000
_cell.length_c   1.000
_cell.angle_alpha   90.00
_cell.angle_beta   90.00
_cell.angle_gamma   90.00
#
_symmetry.space_group_name_H-M   'P 1'
#
loop_
_entity.id
_entity.type
_entity.pdbx_description
1 polymer ?
#
loop_
_entity_poly.entity_id
_entity_poly.type
_entity_poly.pdbx_seq_one_letter_code
_entity_poly.pdbx_strand_id
1 'polypeptide(L)'
;MTSFDSYTMSLKEKILYTAMAAVVIFAIAFIFYRSVLLSCLLVPLALFYPRIKTRDIIKKRKKELNIQFKDMLYSLSSSLSAGKTVESGFREALKDLSVLYPEPSAFILIEVRRIISMLETNETLEHALSDFASRARLEDVDNFVDVFNISKRSGGNISEVIKNTSAIISDRIEVAQEVDTMLAERRFEQKVLNVVPIFLILVLSASAPDYLSPVFNTAAGRLTMTASIGLLALSLLISTKLNDIKL
;
A
#
# COMPACT_ATOMS: atom_id res chain seq x y z
N MET A 1 10.24 5.57 18.46
CA MET A 1 9.09 6.31 17.89
C MET A 1 8.72 5.65 16.57
N THR A 2 7.68 4.82 16.54
CA THR A 2 7.17 4.17 15.31
C THR A 2 6.13 5.09 14.68
N SER A 3 6.55 5.98 13.80
CA SER A 3 5.62 6.69 12.91
C SER A 3 5.33 5.78 11.72
N PHE A 4 4.07 5.43 11.51
CA PHE A 4 3.64 4.58 10.39
C PHE A 4 3.73 5.28 9.04
N ASP A 5 4.00 6.59 9.04
CA ASP A 5 4.14 7.45 7.87
C ASP A 5 5.57 7.49 7.31
N SER A 6 6.55 7.08 8.10
CA SER A 6 7.96 7.11 7.71
C SER A 6 8.52 5.68 7.58
N TYR A 7 8.73 5.24 6.34
CA TYR A 7 9.56 4.08 6.08
C TYR A 7 10.93 4.53 5.56
N THR A 8 11.95 4.38 6.40
CA THR A 8 13.34 4.57 5.98
C THR A 8 13.86 3.26 5.42
N MET A 9 13.85 3.10 4.10
CA MET A 9 14.54 1.98 3.45
C MET A 9 16.01 1.95 3.85
N SER A 10 16.49 0.77 4.22
CA SER A 10 17.92 0.53 4.44
C SER A 10 18.71 0.81 3.16
N LEU A 11 19.98 1.22 3.29
CA LEU A 11 20.87 1.41 2.14
C LEU A 11 20.96 0.13 1.28
N LYS A 12 20.95 -1.05 1.91
CA LYS A 12 20.95 -2.35 1.21
C LYS A 12 19.68 -2.56 0.38
N GLU A 13 18.51 -2.24 0.95
CA GLU A 13 17.21 -2.36 0.26
C GLU A 13 17.11 -1.37 -0.90
N LYS A 14 17.55 -0.12 -0.71
CA LYS A 14 17.60 0.88 -1.78
C LYS A 14 18.45 0.39 -2.94
N ILE A 15 19.67 -0.06 -2.66
CA ILE A 15 20.60 -0.58 -3.67
C ILE A 15 19.97 -1.78 -4.40
N LEU A 16 19.39 -2.72 -3.66
CA LEU A 16 18.74 -3.90 -4.24
C LEU A 16 17.59 -3.53 -5.18
N TYR A 17 16.66 -2.66 -4.74
CA TYR A 17 15.54 -2.23 -5.58
C TYR A 17 16.00 -1.40 -6.78
N THR A 18 17.01 -0.53 -6.63
CA THR A 18 17.60 0.18 -7.78
C THR A 18 18.27 -0.78 -8.76
N ALA A 19 18.99 -1.79 -8.27
CA ALA A 19 19.68 -2.76 -9.13
C ALA A 19 18.68 -3.62 -9.91
N MET A 20 17.62 -4.10 -9.26
CA MET A 20 16.53 -4.82 -9.93
C MET A 20 15.87 -3.95 -11.01
N ALA A 21 15.55 -2.69 -10.69
CA ALA A 21 14.96 -1.77 -11.67
C ALA A 21 15.92 -1.46 -12.83
N ALA A 22 17.21 -1.30 -12.55
CA ALA A 22 18.25 -1.08 -13.56
C ALA A 22 18.36 -2.26 -14.52
N VAL A 23 18.36 -3.50 -14.02
CA VAL A 23 18.39 -4.71 -14.85
C VAL A 23 17.17 -4.79 -15.77
N VAL A 24 15.98 -4.52 -15.25
CA VAL A 24 14.73 -4.56 -16.04
C VAL A 24 14.73 -3.47 -17.11
N ILE A 25 15.07 -2.23 -16.75
CA ILE A 25 15.14 -1.11 -17.71
C ILE A 25 16.19 -1.38 -18.78
N PHE A 26 17.37 -1.87 -18.40
CA PHE A 26 18.43 -2.24 -19.33
C PHE A 26 17.97 -3.34 -20.29
N ALA A 27 17.33 -4.40 -19.78
CA ALA A 27 16.85 -5.51 -20.61
C ALA A 27 15.79 -5.04 -21.62
N ILE A 28 14.81 -4.25 -21.19
CA ILE A 28 13.78 -3.70 -22.08
C ILE A 28 14.41 -2.78 -23.12
N ALA A 29 15.28 -1.86 -22.70
CA ALA A 29 15.96 -0.96 -23.63
C ALA A 29 16.84 -1.72 -24.64
N PHE A 30 17.51 -2.79 -24.19
CA PHE A 30 18.34 -3.62 -25.06
C PHE A 30 17.51 -4.36 -26.10
N ILE A 31 16.34 -4.88 -25.72
CA ILE A 31 15.41 -5.54 -26.65
C ILE A 31 14.94 -4.56 -27.75
N PHE A 32 14.68 -3.30 -27.40
CA PHE A 32 14.15 -2.31 -28.34
C PHE A 32 15.21 -1.64 -29.21
N TYR A 33 16.39 -1.36 -28.67
CA TYR A 33 17.43 -0.62 -29.40
C TYR A 33 18.58 -1.48 -29.92
N ARG A 34 18.73 -2.71 -29.41
CA ARG A 34 19.87 -3.61 -29.68
C ARG A 34 21.25 -2.95 -29.51
N SER A 35 21.29 -1.90 -28.68
CA SER A 35 22.45 -1.03 -28.46
C SER A 35 22.72 -0.91 -26.97
N VAL A 36 23.90 -1.34 -26.56
CA VAL A 36 24.34 -1.28 -25.16
C VAL A 36 24.44 0.18 -24.70
N LEU A 37 24.88 1.09 -25.58
CA LEU A 37 25.09 2.50 -25.25
C LEU A 37 23.76 3.21 -24.95
N LEU A 38 22.75 3.02 -25.81
CA LEU A 38 21.41 3.59 -25.57
C LEU A 38 20.72 2.96 -24.36
N SER A 39 20.94 1.67 -24.12
CA SER A 39 20.38 0.97 -22.95
C SER A 39 20.98 1.49 -21.65
N CYS A 40 22.29 1.73 -21.63
CA CYS A 40 22.99 2.31 -20.48
C CYS A 40 22.50 3.74 -20.18
N LEU A 41 22.18 4.54 -21.21
CA LEU A 41 21.65 5.90 -21.04
C LEU A 41 20.32 5.95 -20.28
N LEU A 42 19.49 4.90 -20.35
CA LEU A 42 18.19 4.82 -19.69
C LEU A 42 18.25 4.29 -18.25
N VAL A 43 19.34 3.60 -17.87
CA VAL A 43 19.53 3.02 -16.52
C VAL A 43 19.41 4.04 -15.37
N PRO A 44 19.87 5.30 -15.48
CA PRO A 44 19.71 6.30 -14.41
C PRO A 44 18.25 6.53 -13.97
N LEU A 45 17.26 6.25 -14.81
CA LEU A 45 15.83 6.31 -14.45
C LEU A 45 15.49 5.34 -13.30
N ALA A 46 16.25 4.26 -13.12
CA ALA A 46 16.07 3.30 -12.02
C ALA A 46 16.22 3.94 -10.63
N LEU A 47 16.93 5.07 -10.50
CA LEU A 47 17.11 5.78 -9.23
C LEU A 47 15.80 6.36 -8.67
N PHE A 48 14.78 6.55 -9.51
CA PHE A 48 13.46 7.02 -9.06
C PHE A 48 12.59 5.89 -8.49
N TYR A 49 12.89 4.62 -8.82
CA TYR A 49 12.09 3.47 -8.43
C TYR A 49 11.94 3.25 -6.91
N PRO A 50 13.00 3.39 -6.07
CA PRO A 50 12.88 3.24 -4.62
C PRO A 50 11.90 4.21 -3.98
N ARG A 51 11.78 5.43 -4.51
CA ARG A 51 10.81 6.42 -3.99
C ARG A 51 9.38 5.95 -4.20
N ILE A 52 9.06 5.39 -5.37
CA ILE A 52 7.74 4.82 -5.67
C ILE A 52 7.49 3.63 -4.73
N LYS A 53 8.45 2.70 -4.65
CA LYS A 53 8.33 1.50 -3.81
C LYS A 53 8.15 1.80 -2.32
N THR A 54 8.80 2.85 -1.81
CA THR A 54 8.64 3.30 -0.41
C THR A 54 7.19 3.71 -0.16
N ARG A 55 6.57 4.45 -1.08
CA ARG A 55 5.16 4.87 -0.96
C ARG A 55 4.22 3.66 -0.95
N ASP A 56 4.46 2.68 -1.79
CA ASP A 56 3.66 1.45 -1.83
C ASP A 56 3.74 0.66 -0.51
N ILE A 57 4.94 0.57 0.08
CA ILE A 57 5.16 -0.09 1.38
C ILE A 57 4.40 0.64 2.48
N ILE A 58 4.47 1.96 2.54
CA ILE A 58 3.73 2.77 3.51
C ILE A 58 2.23 2.58 3.34
N LYS A 59 1.72 2.63 2.09
CA LYS A 59 0.30 2.41 1.80
C LYS A 59 -0.17 1.02 2.26
N LYS A 60 0.63 -0.02 2.02
CA LYS A 60 0.32 -1.39 2.46
C LYS A 60 0.27 -1.50 3.99
N ARG A 61 1.25 -0.92 4.70
CA ARG A 61 1.28 -0.91 6.17
C ARG A 61 0.07 -0.18 6.77
N LYS A 62 -0.30 0.96 6.19
CA LYS A 62 -1.49 1.71 6.60
C LYS A 62 -2.78 0.92 6.37
N LYS A 63 -2.92 0.25 5.21
CA LYS A 63 -4.07 -0.64 4.93
C LYS A 63 -4.16 -1.78 5.94
N GLU A 64 -3.02 -2.40 6.26
CA GLU A 64 -2.94 -3.47 7.24
C GLU A 64 -3.32 -2.99 8.65
N LEU A 65 -2.78 -1.85 9.10
CA LEU A 65 -3.15 -1.26 10.39
C LEU A 65 -4.65 -0.88 10.43
N ASN A 66 -5.23 -0.41 9.33
CA ASN A 66 -6.65 -0.08 9.25
C ASN A 66 -7.56 -1.32 9.42
N ILE A 67 -7.20 -2.44 8.78
CA ILE A 67 -7.88 -3.74 8.97
C ILE A 67 -7.78 -4.19 10.44
N GLN A 68 -6.56 -4.14 11.00
CA GLN A 68 -6.33 -4.53 12.39
C GLN A 68 -7.09 -3.62 13.39
N PHE A 69 -7.20 -2.33 13.07
CA PHE A 69 -7.98 -1.37 13.85
C PHE A 69 -9.48 -1.71 13.84
N LYS A 70 -10.05 -2.09 12.69
CA LYS A 70 -11.43 -2.62 12.63
C LYS A 70 -11.61 -3.82 13.55
N ASP A 71 -10.68 -4.78 13.53
CA ASP A 71 -10.77 -5.97 14.39
C ASP A 71 -10.69 -5.62 15.89
N MET A 72 -9.86 -4.64 16.24
CA MET A 72 -9.80 -4.10 17.60
C MET A 72 -11.15 -3.49 18.02
N LEU A 73 -11.76 -2.66 17.16
CA LEU A 73 -13.07 -2.07 17.45
C LEU A 73 -14.16 -3.14 17.59
N TYR A 74 -14.11 -4.20 16.79
CA TYR A 74 -15.05 -5.32 16.89
C TYR A 74 -14.94 -6.04 18.26
N SER A 75 -13.71 -6.38 18.68
CA SER A 75 -13.49 -7.01 19.99
C SER A 75 -13.86 -6.08 21.16
N LEU A 76 -13.55 -4.78 21.04
CA LEU A 76 -13.98 -3.77 22.01
C LEU A 76 -15.52 -3.72 22.09
N SER A 77 -16.20 -3.61 20.95
CA SER A 77 -17.67 -3.57 20.90
C SER A 77 -18.29 -4.79 21.59
N SER A 78 -17.72 -5.98 21.37
CA SER A 78 -18.18 -7.22 22.01
C SER A 78 -18.01 -7.17 23.53
N SER A 79 -16.84 -6.73 24.00
CA SER A 79 -16.52 -6.60 25.42
C SER A 79 -17.39 -5.58 26.15
N LEU A 80 -17.60 -4.40 25.56
CA LEU A 80 -18.47 -3.37 26.13
C LEU A 80 -19.94 -3.79 26.11
N SER A 81 -20.37 -4.53 25.08
CA SER A 81 -21.73 -5.09 25.03
C SER A 81 -21.99 -6.12 26.13
N ALA A 82 -20.93 -6.78 26.64
CA ALA A 82 -20.99 -7.64 27.81
C ALA A 82 -20.97 -6.87 29.15
N GLY A 83 -21.08 -5.53 29.12
CA GLY A 83 -21.11 -4.67 30.30
C GLY A 83 -19.75 -4.38 30.92
N LYS A 84 -18.64 -4.72 30.25
CA LYS A 84 -17.30 -4.37 30.72
C LYS A 84 -17.04 -2.87 30.54
N THR A 85 -16.20 -2.29 31.41
CA THR A 85 -15.71 -0.92 31.22
C THR A 85 -14.79 -0.84 30.01
N VAL A 86 -14.55 0.38 29.52
CA VAL A 86 -13.71 0.60 28.33
C VAL A 86 -12.27 0.13 28.58
N GLU A 87 -11.72 0.36 29.77
CA GLU A 87 -10.35 -0.06 30.15
C GLU A 87 -10.23 -1.59 30.19
N SER A 88 -11.22 -2.27 30.77
CA SER A 88 -11.29 -3.74 30.76
C SER A 88 -11.49 -4.28 29.34
N GLY A 89 -12.26 -3.56 28.51
CA GLY A 89 -12.45 -3.85 27.10
C GLY A 89 -11.13 -3.86 26.32
N PHE A 90 -10.24 -2.88 26.52
CA PHE A 90 -8.93 -2.88 25.85
C PHE A 90 -8.06 -4.08 26.26
N ARG A 91 -8.12 -4.51 27.52
CA ARG A 91 -7.40 -5.71 27.98
C ARG A 91 -7.94 -6.99 27.34
N GLU A 92 -9.24 -7.10 27.17
CA GLU A 92 -9.85 -8.23 26.46
C GLU A 92 -9.51 -8.19 24.98
N ALA A 93 -9.61 -7.02 24.35
CA ALA A 93 -9.24 -6.83 22.95
C ALA A 93 -7.79 -7.21 22.68
N LEU A 94 -6.87 -6.91 23.61
CA LEU A 94 -5.48 -7.37 23.48
C LEU A 94 -5.37 -8.90 23.44
N LYS A 95 -6.15 -9.62 24.25
CA LYS A 95 -6.15 -11.09 24.27
C LYS A 95 -6.69 -11.64 22.96
N ASP A 96 -7.86 -11.16 22.53
CA ASP A 96 -8.49 -11.56 21.27
C ASP A 96 -7.57 -11.29 20.07
N LEU A 97 -7.00 -10.09 20.00
CA LEU A 97 -6.06 -9.71 18.95
C LEU A 97 -4.77 -10.53 18.98
N SER A 98 -4.30 -10.96 20.15
CA SER A 98 -3.10 -11.81 20.25
C SER A 98 -3.34 -13.23 19.74
N VAL A 99 -4.59 -13.69 19.74
CA VAL A 99 -4.99 -14.95 19.09
C VAL A 99 -5.12 -14.76 17.59
N LEU A 100 -5.74 -13.65 17.16
CA LEU A 100 -5.93 -13.33 15.74
C LEU A 100 -4.61 -13.02 15.01
N TYR A 101 -3.69 -12.37 15.70
CA TYR A 101 -2.38 -11.95 15.21
C TYR A 101 -1.28 -12.58 16.07
N PRO A 102 -0.82 -13.81 15.75
CA PRO A 102 0.18 -14.51 16.54
C PRO A 102 1.54 -13.80 16.58
N GLU A 103 1.84 -12.96 15.59
CA GLU A 103 3.09 -12.19 15.56
C GLU A 103 3.04 -11.01 16.52
N PRO A 104 3.93 -10.95 17.54
CA PRO A 104 3.94 -9.84 18.51
C PRO A 104 4.25 -8.47 17.87
N SER A 105 4.85 -8.49 16.68
CA SER A 105 5.16 -7.31 15.85
C SER A 105 3.97 -6.75 15.08
N ALA A 106 2.78 -7.36 15.17
CA ALA A 106 1.58 -6.81 14.56
C ALA A 106 1.34 -5.37 15.07
N PHE A 107 1.09 -4.46 14.13
CA PHE A 107 1.05 -3.03 14.42
C PHE A 107 0.04 -2.72 15.53
N ILE A 108 -1.17 -3.26 15.45
CA ILE A 108 -2.22 -3.00 16.45
C ILE A 108 -1.86 -3.52 17.85
N LEU A 109 -1.12 -4.63 17.97
CA LEU A 109 -0.74 -5.17 19.28
C LEU A 109 0.20 -4.22 20.03
N ILE A 110 1.10 -3.57 19.30
CA ILE A 110 1.99 -2.54 19.86
C ILE A 110 1.18 -1.35 20.35
N GLU A 111 0.20 -0.94 19.57
CA GLU A 111 -0.66 0.22 19.86
C GLU A 111 -1.59 -0.03 21.05
N VAL A 112 -2.27 -1.19 21.08
CA VAL A 112 -3.17 -1.57 22.18
C VAL A 112 -2.39 -1.73 23.49
N ARG A 113 -1.21 -2.37 23.48
CA ARG A 113 -0.35 -2.46 24.68
C ARG A 113 0.03 -1.08 25.20
N ARG A 114 0.32 -0.13 24.31
CA ARG A 114 0.64 1.24 24.70
C ARG A 114 -0.57 1.95 25.32
N ILE A 115 -1.74 1.83 24.70
CA ILE A 115 -2.99 2.39 25.26
C ILE A 115 -3.21 1.84 26.68
N ILE A 116 -3.11 0.53 26.88
CA ILE A 116 -3.25 -0.10 28.21
C ILE A 116 -2.21 0.45 29.19
N SER A 117 -0.95 0.58 28.79
CA SER A 117 0.11 1.13 29.64
C SER A 117 -0.13 2.59 30.04
N MET A 118 -0.71 3.40 29.16
CA MET A 118 -1.09 4.79 29.46
C MET A 118 -2.25 4.84 30.47
N LEU A 119 -3.25 3.96 30.30
CA LEU A 119 -4.35 3.85 31.26
C LEU A 119 -3.88 3.40 32.64
N GLU A 120 -2.91 2.48 32.71
CA GLU A 120 -2.32 2.01 33.97
C GLU A 120 -1.46 3.06 34.68
N THR A 121 -1.01 4.09 33.95
CA THR A 121 -0.27 5.24 34.50
C THR A 121 -1.17 6.43 34.81
N ASN A 122 -2.50 6.22 34.91
CA ASN A 122 -3.53 7.23 35.16
C ASN A 122 -3.61 8.34 34.09
N GLU A 123 -3.13 8.10 32.87
CA GLU A 123 -3.46 8.98 31.75
C GLU A 123 -4.92 8.78 31.29
N THR A 124 -5.50 9.82 30.68
CA THR A 124 -6.88 9.74 30.18
C THR A 124 -6.95 8.93 28.89
N LEU A 125 -8.04 8.19 28.71
CA LEU A 125 -8.27 7.42 27.50
C LEU A 125 -8.30 8.31 26.24
N GLU A 126 -8.83 9.53 26.36
CA GLU A 126 -8.83 10.54 25.32
C GLU A 126 -7.41 10.85 24.85
N HIS A 127 -6.48 11.05 25.80
CA HIS A 127 -5.08 11.31 25.48
C HIS A 127 -4.42 10.10 24.81
N ALA A 128 -4.64 8.89 25.33
CA ALA A 128 -4.09 7.65 24.76
C ALA A 128 -4.58 7.40 23.32
N LEU A 129 -5.87 7.65 23.06
CA LEU A 129 -6.47 7.52 21.74
C LEU A 129 -5.97 8.61 20.78
N SER A 130 -5.84 9.85 21.23
CA SER A 130 -5.26 10.93 20.42
C SER A 130 -3.77 10.69 20.10
N ASP A 131 -2.98 10.15 21.03
CA ASP A 131 -1.59 9.72 20.75
C ASP A 131 -1.57 8.63 19.67
N PHE A 132 -2.46 7.63 19.78
CA PHE A 132 -2.59 6.58 18.77
C PHE A 132 -2.95 7.15 17.39
N ALA A 133 -3.98 8.00 17.31
CA ALA A 133 -4.41 8.65 16.06
C ALA A 133 -3.27 9.42 15.38
N SER A 134 -2.57 10.26 16.16
CA SER A 134 -1.45 11.07 15.66
C SER A 134 -0.30 10.24 15.06
N ARG A 135 -0.09 9.02 15.56
CA ARG A 135 0.98 8.11 15.11
C ARG A 135 0.51 7.21 13.97
N ALA A 136 -0.72 6.71 14.03
CA ALA A 136 -1.34 5.88 13.01
C ALA A 136 -1.49 6.65 11.69
N ARG A 137 -1.91 7.92 11.76
CA ARG A 137 -2.20 8.79 10.59
C ARG A 137 -3.11 8.07 9.59
N LEU A 138 -4.21 7.55 10.13
CA LEU A 138 -5.28 6.87 9.41
C LEU A 138 -6.55 7.69 9.63
N GLU A 139 -7.20 8.06 8.53
CA GLU A 139 -8.44 8.84 8.55
C GLU A 139 -9.52 8.19 9.42
N ASP A 140 -9.66 6.86 9.37
CA ASP A 140 -10.64 6.15 10.19
C ASP A 140 -10.32 6.17 11.69
N VAL A 141 -9.04 6.23 12.06
CA VAL A 141 -8.64 6.37 13.45
C VAL A 141 -8.90 7.79 13.93
N ASP A 142 -8.54 8.79 13.13
CA ASP A 142 -8.79 10.21 13.45
C ASP A 142 -10.31 10.45 13.64
N ASN A 143 -11.13 10.00 12.69
CA ASN A 143 -12.59 10.09 12.75
C ASN A 143 -13.17 9.38 13.98
N PHE A 144 -12.67 8.18 14.31
CA PHE A 144 -13.11 7.46 15.50
C PHE A 144 -12.83 8.26 16.78
N VAL A 145 -11.61 8.80 16.93
CA VAL A 145 -11.21 9.53 18.13
C VAL A 145 -12.03 10.82 18.30
N ASP A 146 -12.33 11.51 17.20
CA ASP A 146 -13.18 12.69 17.22
C ASP A 146 -14.61 12.37 17.70
N VAL A 147 -15.24 11.35 17.11
CA VAL A 147 -16.59 10.92 17.50
C VAL A 147 -16.61 10.39 18.95
N PHE A 148 -15.57 9.66 19.36
CA PHE A 148 -15.41 9.18 20.72
C PHE A 148 -15.35 10.33 21.73
N ASN A 149 -14.51 11.34 21.47
CA ASN A 149 -14.34 12.50 22.35
C ASN A 149 -15.63 13.32 22.47
N ILE A 150 -16.38 13.48 21.36
CA ILE A 150 -17.69 14.15 21.36
C ILE A 150 -18.68 13.37 22.21
N SER A 151 -18.80 12.06 21.99
CA SER A 151 -19.74 11.18 22.70
C SER A 151 -19.46 11.14 24.20
N LYS A 152 -18.18 11.06 24.61
CA LYS A 152 -17.80 11.08 26.01
C LYS A 152 -18.17 12.39 26.72
N ARG A 153 -18.02 13.54 26.05
CA ARG A 153 -18.38 14.86 26.60
C ARG A 153 -19.89 15.07 26.68
N SER A 154 -20.65 14.54 25.73
CA SER A 154 -22.12 14.65 25.70
C SER A 154 -22.84 13.59 26.54
N GLY A 155 -22.11 12.62 27.12
CA GLY A 155 -22.71 11.48 27.83
C GLY A 155 -23.36 10.46 26.91
N GLY A 156 -22.95 10.41 25.65
CA GLY A 156 -23.45 9.48 24.64
C GLY A 156 -23.00 8.03 24.87
N ASN A 157 -23.57 7.13 24.07
CA ASN A 157 -23.28 5.71 24.17
C ASN A 157 -21.97 5.36 23.45
N ILE A 158 -20.88 5.23 24.21
CA ILE A 158 -19.56 4.86 23.69
C ILE A 158 -19.57 3.48 23.01
N SER A 159 -20.35 2.54 23.54
CA SER A 159 -20.48 1.20 22.95
C SER A 159 -21.07 1.28 21.53
N GLU A 160 -22.07 2.13 21.35
CA GLU A 160 -22.67 2.41 20.04
C GLU A 160 -21.69 3.09 19.08
N VAL A 161 -20.89 4.05 19.56
CA VAL A 161 -19.85 4.70 18.74
C VAL A 161 -18.83 3.68 18.21
N ILE A 162 -18.32 2.81 19.09
CA ILE A 162 -17.36 1.77 18.71
C ILE A 162 -17.99 0.81 17.68
N LYS A 163 -19.22 0.35 17.94
CA LYS A 163 -19.96 -0.56 17.05
C LYS A 163 -20.19 0.05 15.68
N ASN A 164 -20.70 1.29 15.62
CA ASN A 164 -21.00 1.98 14.37
C ASN A 164 -19.71 2.26 13.58
N THR A 165 -18.63 2.67 14.24
CA THR A 165 -17.33 2.87 13.58
C THR A 165 -16.80 1.56 13.00
N SER A 166 -16.86 0.46 13.76
CA SER A 166 -16.46 -0.87 13.27
C SER A 166 -17.26 -1.29 12.04
N ALA A 167 -18.57 -1.02 12.01
CA ALA A 167 -19.42 -1.33 10.87
C ALA A 167 -19.04 -0.49 9.64
N ILE A 168 -18.92 0.84 9.80
CA ILE A 168 -18.53 1.75 8.70
C ILE A 168 -17.19 1.35 8.07
N ILE A 169 -16.18 1.01 8.89
CA ILE A 169 -14.88 0.57 8.37
C ILE A 169 -15.01 -0.80 7.69
N SER A 170 -15.80 -1.71 8.24
CA SER A 170 -16.06 -3.02 7.63
C SER A 170 -16.68 -2.88 6.24
N ASP A 171 -17.74 -2.07 6.12
CA ASP A 171 -18.44 -1.80 4.87
C ASP A 171 -17.47 -1.17 3.85
N ARG A 172 -16.64 -0.22 4.28
CA ARG A 172 -15.63 0.40 3.41
C ARG A 172 -14.60 -0.63 2.91
N ILE A 173 -14.14 -1.54 3.77
CA ILE A 173 -13.19 -2.58 3.39
C ILE A 173 -13.82 -3.57 2.42
N GLU A 174 -15.07 -3.96 2.64
CA GLU A 174 -15.82 -4.85 1.76
C GLU A 174 -16.01 -4.24 0.37
N VAL A 175 -16.47 -2.98 0.30
CA VAL A 175 -16.55 -2.23 -0.96
C VAL A 175 -15.19 -2.12 -1.64
N ALA A 176 -14.12 -1.85 -0.88
CA ALA A 176 -12.77 -1.79 -1.45
C ALA A 176 -12.29 -3.15 -1.98
N GLN A 177 -12.69 -4.27 -1.36
CA GLN A 177 -12.38 -5.63 -1.83
C GLN A 177 -13.18 -5.99 -3.09
N GLU A 178 -14.46 -5.62 -3.14
CA GLU A 178 -15.30 -5.79 -4.33
C GLU A 178 -14.69 -5.02 -5.52
N VAL A 179 -14.32 -3.76 -5.32
CA VAL A 179 -13.64 -2.95 -6.33
C VAL A 179 -12.30 -3.55 -6.74
N ASP A 180 -11.49 -4.03 -5.79
CA ASP A 180 -10.20 -4.67 -6.12
C ASP A 180 -10.40 -5.95 -6.95
N THR A 181 -11.47 -6.70 -6.69
CA THR A 181 -11.86 -7.89 -7.45
C THR A 181 -12.31 -7.51 -8.86
N MET A 182 -13.16 -6.50 -9.00
CA MET A 182 -13.59 -5.98 -10.32
C MET A 182 -12.40 -5.45 -11.14
N LEU A 183 -11.44 -4.79 -10.48
CA LEU A 183 -10.25 -4.26 -11.14
C LEU A 183 -9.18 -5.33 -11.42
N ALA A 184 -9.24 -6.51 -10.78
CA ALA A 184 -8.26 -7.57 -10.98
C ALA A 184 -8.21 -8.02 -12.46
N GLU A 185 -9.37 -8.16 -13.09
CA GLU A 185 -9.49 -8.49 -14.52
C GLU A 185 -8.84 -7.41 -15.39
N ARG A 186 -9.20 -6.14 -15.17
CA ARG A 186 -8.62 -4.99 -15.91
C ARG A 186 -7.11 -4.89 -15.74
N ARG A 187 -6.60 -5.14 -14.53
CA ARG A 187 -5.15 -5.16 -14.25
C ARG A 187 -4.47 -6.30 -15.00
N PHE A 188 -5.10 -7.47 -15.11
CA PHE A 188 -4.56 -8.57 -15.88
C PHE A 188 -4.51 -8.24 -17.38
N GLU A 189 -5.59 -7.72 -17.95
CA GLU A 189 -5.64 -7.25 -19.35
C GLU A 189 -4.53 -6.22 -19.63
N GLN A 190 -4.38 -5.21 -18.76
CA GLN A 190 -3.32 -4.20 -18.88
C GLN A 190 -1.92 -4.81 -18.78
N LYS A 191 -1.71 -5.77 -17.89
CA LYS A 191 -0.43 -6.46 -17.75
C LYS A 191 -0.08 -7.23 -19.02
N VAL A 192 -1.05 -7.92 -19.62
CA VAL A 192 -0.87 -8.59 -20.91
C VAL A 192 -0.53 -7.57 -22.00
N LEU A 193 -1.30 -6.49 -22.11
CA LEU A 193 -1.08 -5.45 -23.12
C LEU A 193 0.32 -4.82 -23.05
N ASN A 194 0.85 -4.61 -21.84
CA ASN A 194 2.20 -4.06 -21.65
C ASN A 194 3.33 -5.06 -22.00
N VAL A 195 3.07 -6.37 -21.91
CA VAL A 195 4.06 -7.42 -22.21
C VAL A 195 4.08 -7.77 -23.70
N VAL A 196 2.95 -7.68 -24.40
CA VAL A 196 2.80 -8.05 -25.81
C VAL A 196 3.84 -7.40 -26.74
N PRO A 197 4.13 -6.08 -26.68
CA PRO A 197 5.12 -5.47 -27.57
C PRO A 197 6.53 -6.01 -27.38
N ILE A 198 6.92 -6.28 -26.13
CA ILE A 198 8.22 -6.88 -25.80
C ILE A 198 8.30 -8.29 -26.38
N PHE A 199 7.23 -9.08 -26.18
CA PHE A 199 7.13 -10.44 -26.70
C PHE A 199 7.19 -10.49 -28.24
N LEU A 200 6.46 -9.59 -28.93
CA LEU A 200 6.47 -9.51 -30.38
C LEU A 200 7.85 -9.18 -30.94
N ILE A 201 8.57 -8.22 -30.35
CA ILE A 201 9.93 -7.87 -30.78
C ILE A 201 10.87 -9.08 -30.62
N LEU A 202 10.76 -9.82 -29.51
CA LEU A 202 11.59 -11.01 -29.28
C LEU A 202 11.31 -12.11 -30.31
N VAL A 203 10.04 -12.44 -30.54
CA VAL A 203 9.65 -13.47 -31.52
C VAL A 203 10.08 -13.08 -32.93
N LEU A 204 9.79 -11.85 -33.35
CA LEU A 204 10.18 -11.38 -34.69
C LEU A 204 11.70 -11.31 -34.87
N SER A 205 12.44 -10.95 -33.82
CA SER A 205 13.91 -10.94 -33.86
C SER A 205 14.50 -12.34 -34.02
N ALA A 206 13.83 -13.38 -33.52
CA ALA A 206 14.27 -14.77 -33.64
C ALA A 206 13.82 -15.42 -34.96
N SER A 207 12.59 -15.14 -35.40
CA SER A 207 11.99 -15.79 -36.58
C SER A 207 12.29 -15.07 -37.90
N ALA A 208 12.43 -13.75 -37.89
CA ALA A 208 12.62 -12.93 -39.10
C ALA A 208 13.56 -11.73 -38.84
N PRO A 209 14.85 -11.97 -38.56
CA PRO A 209 15.81 -10.92 -38.21
C PRO A 209 16.00 -9.87 -39.32
N ASP A 210 15.92 -10.28 -40.59
CA ASP A 210 16.08 -9.39 -41.73
C ASP A 210 14.97 -8.33 -41.81
N TYR A 211 13.75 -8.69 -41.38
CA TYR A 211 12.59 -7.80 -41.36
C TYR A 211 12.76 -6.64 -40.36
N LEU A 212 13.34 -6.92 -39.17
CA LEU A 212 13.58 -5.89 -38.15
C LEU A 212 14.89 -5.13 -38.34
N SER A 213 15.76 -5.57 -39.25
CA SER A 213 17.05 -4.92 -39.50
C SER A 213 16.97 -3.41 -39.80
N PRO A 214 15.97 -2.89 -40.55
CA PRO A 214 15.85 -1.45 -40.79
C PRO A 214 15.37 -0.71 -39.53
N VAL A 215 14.57 -1.36 -38.68
CA VAL A 215 14.03 -0.76 -37.44
C VAL A 215 15.15 -0.46 -36.45
N PHE A 216 16.14 -1.35 -36.32
CA PHE A 216 17.25 -1.14 -35.39
C PHE A 216 18.36 -0.23 -35.94
N ASN A 217 18.61 -0.27 -37.25
CA ASN A 217 19.77 0.38 -37.86
C ASN A 217 19.48 1.77 -38.46
N THR A 218 18.25 2.05 -38.87
CA THR A 218 17.91 3.36 -39.47
C THR A 218 17.55 4.40 -38.40
N ALA A 219 17.79 5.68 -38.69
CA ALA A 219 17.39 6.78 -37.81
C ALA A 219 15.86 6.83 -37.61
N ALA A 220 15.09 6.58 -38.68
CA ALA A 220 13.64 6.52 -38.62
C ALA A 220 13.15 5.38 -37.69
N GLY A 221 13.76 4.20 -37.77
CA GLY A 221 13.44 3.06 -36.90
C GLY A 221 13.76 3.30 -35.42
N ARG A 222 14.85 4.00 -35.11
CA ARG A 222 15.16 4.39 -33.72
C ARG A 222 14.15 5.39 -33.16
N LEU A 223 13.68 6.33 -33.99
CA LEU A 223 12.62 7.26 -33.59
C LEU A 223 11.30 6.53 -33.30
N THR A 224 10.90 5.57 -34.14
CA THR A 224 9.68 4.79 -33.89
C THR A 224 9.80 3.95 -32.63
N MET A 225 10.95 3.30 -32.37
CA MET A 225 11.18 2.57 -31.11
C MET A 225 11.13 3.49 -29.88
N THR A 226 11.67 4.71 -29.99
CA THR A 226 11.58 5.71 -28.92
C THR A 226 10.12 6.09 -28.65
N ALA A 227 9.34 6.32 -29.70
CA ALA A 227 7.91 6.59 -29.58
C ALA A 227 7.15 5.40 -28.95
N SER A 228 7.47 4.16 -29.33
CA SER A 228 6.86 2.96 -28.75
C SER A 228 7.15 2.81 -27.26
N ILE A 229 8.39 3.03 -26.82
CA ILE A 229 8.74 3.02 -25.39
C ILE A 229 8.02 4.16 -24.66
N GLY A 230 7.93 5.34 -25.27
CA GLY A 230 7.18 6.47 -24.72
C GLY A 230 5.70 6.14 -24.49
N LEU A 231 5.06 5.49 -25.46
CA LEU A 231 3.67 5.04 -25.35
C LEU A 231 3.51 3.94 -24.29
N LEU A 232 4.43 2.99 -24.21
CA LEU A 232 4.44 1.96 -23.16
C LEU A 232 4.61 2.59 -21.76
N ALA A 233 5.53 3.55 -21.62
CA ALA A 233 5.72 4.28 -20.37
C ALA A 233 4.45 5.07 -19.99
N LEU A 234 3.81 5.74 -20.96
CA LEU A 234 2.55 6.44 -20.74
C LEU A 234 1.43 5.49 -20.31
N SER A 235 1.30 4.34 -20.98
CA SER A 235 0.37 3.26 -20.62
C SER A 235 0.58 2.80 -19.17
N LEU A 236 1.83 2.55 -18.78
CA LEU A 236 2.18 2.17 -17.40
C LEU A 236 1.84 3.27 -16.39
N LEU A 237 2.10 4.54 -16.71
CA LEU A 237 1.76 5.66 -15.84
C LEU A 237 0.24 5.77 -15.65
N ILE A 238 -0.53 5.64 -16.72
CA ILE A 238 -2.01 5.65 -16.66
C ILE A 238 -2.50 4.46 -15.83
N SER A 239 -1.94 3.26 -16.04
CA SER A 239 -2.28 2.06 -15.28
C SER A 239 -2.02 2.24 -13.77
N THR A 240 -0.86 2.80 -13.39
CA THR A 240 -0.55 3.07 -11.98
C THR A 240 -1.51 4.09 -11.34
N LYS A 241 -1.94 5.12 -12.08
CA LYS A 241 -2.96 6.07 -11.60
C LYS A 241 -4.33 5.43 -11.42
N LEU A 242 -4.75 4.57 -12.36
CA LEU A 242 -6.01 3.84 -12.27
C LEU A 242 -6.01 2.89 -11.05
N ASN A 243 -4.87 2.29 -10.74
CA ASN A 243 -4.69 1.43 -9.58
C ASN A 243 -4.60 2.20 -8.25
N ASP A 244 -4.33 3.50 -8.30
CA ASP A 244 -4.26 4.39 -7.13
C ASP A 244 -5.53 5.23 -6.95
N ILE A 245 -6.65 4.85 -7.57
CA ILE A 245 -7.97 5.42 -7.25
C ILE A 245 -8.20 5.17 -5.76
N LYS A 246 -8.05 6.25 -4.98
CA LYS A 246 -8.36 6.29 -3.57
C LYS A 246 -9.88 6.20 -3.45
N LEU A 247 -10.34 5.14 -2.80
CA LEU A 247 -11.61 5.10 -2.09
C LEU A 247 -11.31 5.37 -0.63
#